data_AF-A0A5Q3L6J4-F1
#
_entry.id   AF-A0A5Q3L6J4-F1
#
_cell.length_a   1.000
_cell.length_b   1.000
_cell.length_c   1.000
_cell.angle_alpha   90.00
_cell.angle_beta   90.00
_cell.angle_gamma   90.00
#
_symmetry.space_group_name_H-M   'P 1'
#
loop_
_entity.id
_entity.type
_entity.pdbx_description
1 polymer ?
#
loop_
_entity_poly.entity_id
_entity_poly.type
_entity_poly.pdbx_seq_one_letter_code
_entity_poly.pdbx_strand_id
1 'polypeptide(L)'
;MGKYDDDKVFEKELKKIKDEAEKLKKEAEVLHKFWTTPPKLTFPGLSKDYAKAVKATKGLTTMKPSCTKALTVAEKKPSDKSFKDAAKALQEHAVEVEKENKGDKKATQFKKDIIALIGTLKKELASK
;
A
#
# COMPACT_ATOMS: atom_id res chain seq x y z
N MET A 1 -14.44 -24.49 61.96
CA MET A 1 -14.81 -24.20 60.56
C MET A 1 -14.12 -22.91 60.18
N GLY A 2 -13.23 -22.89 59.19
CA GLY A 2 -12.47 -21.68 58.85
C GLY A 2 -11.42 -21.80 57.74
N LYS A 3 -11.16 -23.00 57.20
CA LYS A 3 -10.16 -23.19 56.14
C LYS A 3 -10.70 -23.04 54.71
N TYR A 4 -12.02 -23.12 54.51
CA TYR A 4 -12.63 -23.13 53.17
C TYR A 4 -12.83 -21.75 52.54
N ASP A 5 -12.82 -20.67 53.34
CA ASP A 5 -12.98 -19.31 52.81
C ASP A 5 -11.64 -18.72 52.35
N ASP A 6 -10.54 -19.05 53.03
CA ASP A 6 -9.19 -18.63 52.64
C ASP A 6 -8.75 -19.25 51.30
N ASP A 7 -9.06 -20.54 51.07
CA ASP A 7 -8.74 -21.22 49.81
C ASP A 7 -9.46 -20.58 48.61
N LYS A 8 -10.72 -20.14 48.79
CA LYS A 8 -11.49 -19.44 47.74
C LYS A 8 -10.98 -18.04 47.46
N VAL A 9 -10.54 -17.32 48.50
CA VAL A 9 -9.93 -16.00 48.35
C VAL A 9 -8.60 -16.13 47.60
N PHE A 10 -7.78 -17.12 47.97
CA PHE A 10 -6.50 -17.39 47.34
C PHE A 10 -6.63 -17.79 45.86
N GLU A 11 -7.59 -18.66 45.51
CA GLU A 11 -7.88 -19.00 44.11
C GLU A 11 -8.31 -17.78 43.30
N LYS A 12 -9.09 -16.88 43.90
CA LYS A 12 -9.57 -15.66 43.24
C LYS A 12 -8.43 -14.66 43.01
N GLU A 13 -7.50 -14.54 43.94
CA GLU A 13 -6.30 -13.70 43.77
C GLU A 13 -5.33 -14.30 42.75
N LEU A 14 -5.09 -15.61 42.78
CA LEU A 14 -4.28 -16.30 41.76
C LEU A 14 -4.86 -16.13 40.36
N LYS A 15 -6.19 -16.18 40.22
CA LYS A 15 -6.86 -15.94 38.93
C LYS A 15 -6.64 -14.49 38.47
N LYS A 16 -6.80 -13.50 39.36
CA LYS A 16 -6.51 -12.10 39.03
C LYS A 16 -5.06 -11.89 38.60
N ILE A 17 -4.11 -12.46 39.32
CA ILE A 17 -2.68 -12.36 38.99
C ILE A 17 -2.39 -12.99 37.61
N LYS A 18 -3.01 -14.13 37.30
CA LYS A 18 -2.90 -14.75 35.97
C LYS A 18 -3.50 -13.89 34.87
N ASP A 19 -4.68 -13.32 35.09
CA ASP A 19 -5.37 -12.45 34.13
C ASP A 19 -4.55 -11.16 33.88
N GLU A 20 -3.98 -10.56 34.93
CA GLU A 20 -3.09 -9.40 34.82
C GLU A 20 -1.78 -9.72 34.11
N ALA A 21 -1.17 -10.88 34.39
CA ALA A 21 0.03 -11.33 33.71
C ALA A 21 -0.21 -11.57 32.20
N GLU A 22 -1.35 -12.16 31.82
CA GLU A 22 -1.73 -12.29 30.41
C GLU A 22 -1.94 -10.93 29.73
N LYS A 23 -2.58 -9.99 30.44
CA LYS A 23 -2.80 -8.63 29.92
C LYS A 23 -1.47 -7.91 29.69
N LEU A 24 -0.56 -7.94 30.68
CA LEU A 24 0.78 -7.36 30.58
C LEU A 24 1.58 -7.98 29.45
N LYS A 25 1.49 -9.30 29.24
CA LYS A 25 2.16 -9.97 28.13
C LYS A 25 1.65 -9.47 26.77
N LYS A 26 0.34 -9.31 26.59
CA LYS A 26 -0.25 -8.77 25.36
C LYS A 26 0.17 -7.33 25.12
N GLU A 27 0.17 -6.50 26.16
CA GLU A 27 0.62 -5.10 26.07
C GLU A 27 2.11 -5.01 25.72
N ALA A 28 2.95 -5.84 26.34
CA ALA A 28 4.38 -5.93 26.02
C ALA A 28 4.63 -6.38 24.57
N GLU A 29 3.85 -7.34 24.05
CA GLU A 29 3.95 -7.77 22.64
C GLU A 29 3.55 -6.65 21.66
N VAL A 30 2.49 -5.89 21.99
CA VAL A 30 2.06 -4.74 21.18
C VAL A 30 3.12 -3.64 21.19
N LEU A 31 3.65 -3.33 22.37
CA LEU A 31 4.70 -2.33 22.54
C LEU A 31 5.96 -2.75 21.78
N HIS A 32 6.40 -4.00 21.95
CA HIS A 32 7.56 -4.54 21.25
C HIS A 32 7.38 -4.46 19.73
N LYS A 33 6.21 -4.84 19.19
CA LYS A 33 5.92 -4.68 17.75
C LYS A 33 5.95 -3.21 17.31
N PHE A 34 5.40 -2.30 18.11
CA PHE A 34 5.40 -0.87 17.80
C PHE A 34 6.83 -0.31 17.68
N TRP A 35 7.73 -0.67 18.62
CA TRP A 35 9.11 -0.18 18.63
C TRP A 35 10.05 -0.90 17.65
N THR A 36 9.74 -2.15 17.28
CA THR A 36 10.59 -2.93 16.36
C THR A 36 10.13 -2.89 14.91
N THR A 37 8.91 -2.42 14.62
CA THR A 37 8.42 -2.31 13.24
C THR A 37 8.87 -0.97 12.64
N PRO A 38 9.76 -0.97 11.63
CA PRO A 38 10.13 0.26 10.96
C PRO A 38 8.91 0.92 10.30
N PRO A 39 8.87 2.26 10.24
CA PRO A 39 7.75 2.98 9.64
C PRO A 39 7.56 2.55 8.18
N LYS A 40 6.31 2.24 7.82
CA LYS A 40 5.96 1.90 6.44
C LYS A 40 6.16 3.13 5.56
N LEU A 41 7.20 3.10 4.73
CA LEU A 41 7.35 4.05 3.65
C LEU A 41 6.19 3.86 2.67
N THR A 42 5.43 4.92 2.42
CA THR A 42 4.37 4.96 1.40
C THR A 42 4.75 5.95 0.32
N PHE A 43 4.34 5.69 -0.91
CA PHE A 43 4.59 6.57 -2.05
C PHE A 43 3.27 7.08 -2.65
N PRO A 44 2.55 8.00 -1.98
CA PRO A 44 1.19 8.36 -2.35
C PRO A 44 1.15 9.24 -3.62
N GLY A 45 0.07 9.13 -4.40
CA GLY A 45 -0.25 10.07 -5.47
C GLY A 45 -0.19 9.48 -6.88
N LEU A 46 0.46 8.34 -7.07
CA LEU A 46 0.55 7.62 -8.34
C LEU A 46 -0.82 7.34 -8.95
N SER A 47 -1.76 6.83 -8.14
CA SER A 47 -3.11 6.51 -8.61
C SER A 47 -3.88 7.76 -9.03
N LYS A 48 -3.64 8.89 -8.35
CA LYS A 48 -4.28 10.17 -8.67
C LYS A 48 -3.74 10.75 -9.97
N ASP A 49 -2.43 10.70 -10.18
CA ASP A 49 -1.81 11.24 -11.39
C ASP A 49 -2.15 10.41 -12.63
N TYR A 50 -2.22 9.08 -12.50
CA TYR A 50 -2.78 8.22 -13.54
C TYR A 50 -4.23 8.59 -13.87
N ALA A 51 -5.08 8.79 -12.86
CA ALA A 51 -6.47 9.19 -13.08
C ALA A 51 -6.59 10.56 -13.77
N LYS A 52 -5.71 11.52 -13.46
CA LYS A 52 -5.65 12.82 -14.15
C LYS A 52 -5.28 12.64 -15.62
N ALA A 53 -4.26 11.83 -15.93
CA ALA A 53 -3.84 11.55 -17.30
C ALA A 53 -4.99 10.93 -18.11
N VAL A 54 -5.70 9.95 -17.54
CA VAL A 54 -6.88 9.35 -18.18
C VAL A 54 -7.98 10.39 -18.41
N LYS A 55 -8.30 11.23 -17.42
CA LYS A 55 -9.31 12.30 -17.58
C LYS A 55 -8.94 13.31 -18.65
N ALA A 56 -7.65 13.64 -18.79
CA ALA A 56 -7.14 14.57 -19.80
C ALA A 56 -7.39 14.08 -21.24
N THR A 57 -7.58 12.76 -21.43
CA THR A 57 -7.94 12.19 -22.73
C THR A 57 -9.36 12.53 -23.19
N LYS A 58 -10.22 13.05 -22.29
CA LYS A 58 -11.62 13.40 -22.59
C LYS A 58 -12.41 12.25 -23.25
N GLY A 59 -12.22 11.03 -22.76
CA GLY A 59 -13.01 9.85 -23.16
C GLY A 59 -12.35 8.91 -24.18
N LEU A 60 -11.13 9.19 -24.63
CA LEU A 60 -10.40 8.26 -25.52
C LEU A 60 -9.98 6.96 -24.80
N THR A 61 -9.84 7.01 -23.49
CA THR A 61 -9.57 5.81 -22.69
C THR A 61 -10.15 5.94 -21.29
N THR A 62 -10.25 4.80 -20.60
CA THR A 62 -10.67 4.69 -19.21
C THR A 62 -9.55 4.14 -18.35
N MET A 63 -9.70 4.23 -17.03
CA MET A 63 -8.73 3.61 -16.13
C MET A 63 -8.76 2.09 -16.28
N LYS A 64 -7.60 1.48 -16.45
CA LYS A 64 -7.45 0.03 -16.47
C LYS A 64 -7.29 -0.53 -15.06
N PRO A 65 -8.04 -1.59 -14.68
CA PRO A 65 -7.87 -2.26 -13.39
C PRO A 65 -6.46 -2.80 -13.15
N SER A 66 -5.75 -3.22 -14.21
CA SER A 66 -4.35 -3.68 -14.11
C SER A 66 -3.43 -2.54 -13.64
N CYS A 67 -3.58 -1.35 -14.21
CA CYS A 67 -2.82 -0.16 -13.82
C CYS A 67 -3.16 0.28 -12.40
N THR A 68 -4.45 0.39 -12.05
CA THR A 68 -4.86 0.87 -10.71
C THR A 68 -4.42 -0.09 -9.60
N LYS A 69 -4.50 -1.41 -9.82
CA LYS A 69 -4.02 -2.41 -8.87
C LYS A 69 -2.51 -2.31 -8.68
N ALA A 70 -1.74 -2.25 -9.77
CA ALA A 70 -0.29 -2.17 -9.71
C ALA A 70 0.19 -0.87 -9.03
N LEU A 71 -0.44 0.27 -9.36
CA LEU A 71 -0.17 1.55 -8.70
C LEU A 71 -0.51 1.51 -7.21
N THR A 72 -1.66 0.97 -6.82
CA THR A 72 -2.04 0.85 -5.40
C THR A 72 -1.03 0.02 -4.61
N VAL A 73 -0.50 -1.05 -5.21
CA VAL A 73 0.55 -1.87 -4.58
C VAL A 73 1.84 -1.07 -4.44
N ALA A 74 2.26 -0.35 -5.48
CA ALA A 74 3.44 0.51 -5.44
C ALA A 74 3.31 1.64 -4.40
N GLU A 75 2.12 2.24 -4.24
CA GLU A 75 1.87 3.29 -3.24
C GLU A 75 1.96 2.77 -1.80
N LYS A 76 1.43 1.56 -1.54
CA LYS A 76 1.34 0.98 -0.18
C LYS A 76 2.54 0.15 0.24
N LYS A 77 3.23 -0.45 -0.74
CA LYS A 77 4.35 -1.39 -0.53
C LYS A 77 5.47 -1.09 -1.55
N PRO A 78 6.09 0.11 -1.49
CA PRO A 78 7.10 0.53 -2.45
C PRO A 78 8.32 -0.37 -2.41
N SER A 79 8.51 -1.10 -3.50
CA SER A 79 9.58 -2.06 -3.74
C SER A 79 9.92 -2.08 -5.22
N ASP A 80 11.11 -2.53 -5.57
CA ASP A 80 11.56 -2.56 -6.96
C ASP A 80 10.61 -3.35 -7.85
N LYS A 81 10.12 -4.47 -7.34
CA LYS A 81 9.13 -5.30 -8.02
C LYS A 81 7.83 -4.52 -8.24
N SER A 82 7.28 -3.89 -7.19
CA SER A 82 6.04 -3.12 -7.32
C SER A 82 6.15 -1.94 -8.29
N PHE A 83 7.31 -1.28 -8.33
CA PHE A 83 7.58 -0.16 -9.25
C PHE A 83 7.74 -0.65 -10.70
N LYS A 84 8.42 -1.79 -10.92
CA LYS A 84 8.52 -2.43 -12.24
C LYS A 84 7.17 -2.91 -12.75
N ASP A 85 6.37 -3.56 -11.90
CA ASP A 85 5.04 -4.05 -12.24
C ASP A 85 4.10 -2.89 -12.61
N ALA A 86 4.11 -1.80 -11.83
CA ALA A 86 3.36 -0.58 -12.12
C ALA A 86 3.81 0.07 -13.43
N ALA A 87 5.12 0.22 -13.64
CA ALA A 87 5.66 0.79 -14.87
C ALA A 87 5.31 -0.03 -16.11
N LYS A 88 5.33 -1.37 -16.02
CA LYS A 88 4.96 -2.27 -17.10
C LYS A 88 3.47 -2.12 -17.46
N ALA A 89 2.58 -2.17 -16.48
CA ALA A 89 1.14 -2.04 -16.71
C ALA A 89 0.79 -0.68 -17.36
N LEU A 90 1.43 0.39 -16.90
CA LEU A 90 1.29 1.72 -17.45
C LEU A 90 1.78 1.81 -18.91
N GLN A 91 2.96 1.24 -19.18
CA GLN A 91 3.54 1.21 -20.52
C GLN A 91 2.63 0.47 -21.50
N GLU A 92 2.09 -0.69 -21.11
CA GLU A 92 1.14 -1.46 -21.91
C GLU A 92 -0.11 -0.64 -22.23
N HIS A 93 -0.70 0.03 -21.22
CA HIS A 93 -1.87 0.87 -21.44
C HIS A 93 -1.59 2.06 -22.36
N ALA A 94 -0.46 2.74 -22.21
CA ALA A 94 -0.06 3.85 -23.09
C ALA A 94 0.11 3.40 -24.55
N VAL A 95 0.73 2.24 -24.76
CA VAL A 95 0.93 1.66 -26.10
C VAL A 95 -0.40 1.27 -26.74
N GLU A 96 -1.32 0.68 -25.97
CA GLU A 96 -2.65 0.35 -26.47
C GLU A 96 -3.44 1.59 -26.91
N VAL A 97 -3.48 2.63 -26.06
CA VAL A 97 -4.20 3.88 -26.38
C VAL A 97 -3.61 4.56 -27.61
N GLU A 98 -2.28 4.57 -27.75
CA GLU A 98 -1.62 5.10 -28.94
C GLU A 98 -1.92 4.28 -30.21
N LYS A 99 -2.00 2.95 -30.10
CA LYS A 99 -2.33 2.07 -31.23
C LYS A 99 -3.78 2.26 -31.69
N GLU A 100 -4.71 2.38 -30.75
CA GLU A 100 -6.14 2.55 -31.04
C GLU A 100 -6.46 3.96 -31.56
N ASN A 101 -5.69 4.97 -31.14
CA ASN A 101 -5.94 6.38 -31.44
C ASN A 101 -4.75 7.04 -32.15
N LYS A 102 -4.15 6.34 -33.12
CA LYS A 102 -2.98 6.83 -33.87
C LYS A 102 -3.25 8.20 -34.50
N GLY A 103 -2.35 9.14 -34.26
CA GLY A 103 -2.44 10.51 -34.78
C GLY A 103 -3.27 11.47 -33.91
N ASP A 104 -3.94 11.00 -32.86
CA ASP A 104 -4.65 11.88 -31.92
C ASP A 104 -3.65 12.56 -30.96
N LYS A 105 -3.76 13.89 -30.85
CA LYS A 105 -2.89 14.72 -30.01
C LYS A 105 -3.05 14.39 -28.52
N LYS A 106 -4.25 14.05 -28.06
CA LYS A 106 -4.53 13.68 -26.67
C LYS A 106 -4.03 12.26 -26.36
N ALA A 107 -4.12 11.32 -27.30
CA ALA A 107 -3.50 10.00 -27.14
C ALA A 107 -1.96 10.12 -27.02
N THR A 108 -1.37 10.99 -27.83
CA THR A 108 0.06 11.33 -27.74
C THR A 108 0.41 11.99 -26.41
N GLN A 109 -0.42 12.92 -25.93
CA GLN A 109 -0.22 13.57 -24.63
C GLN A 109 -0.35 12.58 -23.47
N PHE A 110 -1.35 11.70 -23.51
CA PHE A 110 -1.53 10.64 -22.53
C PHE A 110 -0.28 9.77 -22.44
N LYS A 111 0.28 9.34 -23.57
CA LYS A 111 1.53 8.58 -23.58
C LYS A 111 2.68 9.34 -22.92
N LYS A 112 2.82 10.65 -23.18
CA LYS A 112 3.84 11.48 -22.54
C LYS A 112 3.65 11.56 -21.01
N ASP A 113 2.42 11.76 -20.56
CA ASP A 113 2.10 11.83 -19.13
C ASP A 113 2.41 10.50 -18.43
N ILE A 114 2.10 9.37 -19.08
CA ILE A 114 2.40 8.03 -18.57
C ILE A 114 3.92 7.78 -18.54
N ILE A 115 4.66 8.18 -19.57
CA ILE A 115 6.14 8.09 -19.58
C ILE A 115 6.75 8.91 -18.44
N ALA A 116 6.21 10.11 -18.17
CA ALA A 116 6.65 10.92 -17.03
C ALA A 116 6.39 10.21 -15.69
N LEU A 117 5.21 9.60 -15.52
CA LEU A 117 4.88 8.83 -14.33
C LEU A 117 5.83 7.63 -14.13
N ILE A 118 6.13 6.91 -15.22
CA ILE A 118 7.13 5.83 -15.23
C ILE A 118 8.53 6.37 -14.87
N GLY A 119 8.88 7.57 -15.35
CA GLY A 119 10.11 8.26 -14.98
C GLY A 119 10.22 8.50 -13.47
N THR A 120 9.15 8.93 -12.83
CA THR A 120 9.08 9.08 -11.36
C THR A 120 9.33 7.74 -10.66
N LEU A 121 8.63 6.67 -11.09
CA LEU A 121 8.84 5.32 -10.53
C LEU A 121 10.30 4.84 -10.66
N LYS A 122 10.96 5.15 -11.78
CA LYS A 122 12.36 4.81 -12.03
C LYS A 122 13.36 5.65 -11.23
N LYS A 123 13.05 6.91 -10.94
CA LYS A 123 13.90 7.74 -10.06
C LYS A 123 13.89 7.21 -8.64
N GLU A 124 12.71 6.86 -8.12
CA GLU A 124 12.57 6.26 -6.79
C GLU A 124 13.27 4.90 -6.67
N LEU A 125 13.31 4.13 -7.76
CA LEU A 125 14.11 2.91 -7.88
C LEU A 125 15.62 3.18 -7.74
N ALA A 126 16.12 4.31 -8.24
CA ALA A 126 17.55 4.65 -8.27
C ALA A 126 18.02 5.44 -7.04
N SER A 127 17.10 5.97 -6.23
CA SER A 127 17.41 6.69 -4.99
C SER A 127 17.51 5.79 -3.75
N LYS A 128 17.42 4.47 -3.92
CA LYS A 128 17.65 3.45 -2.89
C LYS A 128 18.97 2.73 -3.13
#